data_AF-A0A820FKF6-F1
#
_entry.id   AF-A0A820FKF6-F1
#
_cell.length_a   1.000
_cell.length_b   1.000
_cell.length_c   1.000
_cell.angle_alpha   90.00
_cell.angle_beta   90.00
_cell.angle_gamma   90.00
#
_symmetry.space_group_name_H-M   'P 1'
#
loop_
_entity.id
_entity.type
_entity.pdbx_description
1 polymer ?
#
loop_
_entity_poly.entity_id
_entity_poly.type
_entity_poly.pdbx_seq_one_letter_code
_entity_poly.pdbx_strand_id
1 'polypeptide(L)'
;NALAQSLIAQRPLINERKMLDEAAKKDQDVTFMIAVLEQQVRENYEKQLKKSTVNKNELWNLYLDFCVQRLTQAASSNKTEHISTCDQVFSSASQQISLTPERYLEWVSIVDHDRAKIVIQKATDQYPNDSSLWNKRLSLLIEESADSKILKKEFKLAYQHSDVKNSALIWNTIIDYAQEHDIKWTEELFEQSQFESLDLSVALQMKSKYLQWSNQTKSIQQVRKIFDKLSSRIPASLPFYMDYIKIEQSSPNIDNKRIKTAFEQAIIYFGKISADLWLAYLDHLKQYQSLDFVTMSRVHSRALHALESDELKRFNTECALRNLT
;
A
#
# COMPACT_ATOMS: atom_id res chain seq x y z
N ASN A 1 -8.61 36.79 -2.93
CA ASN A 1 -7.90 36.13 -1.81
C ASN A 1 -8.92 35.28 -1.05
N ALA A 2 -8.85 33.95 -1.18
CA ALA A 2 -9.78 33.00 -0.55
C ALA A 2 -9.65 32.94 0.97
N LEU A 3 -8.44 33.17 1.53
CA LEU A 3 -8.23 33.19 2.98
C LEU A 3 -8.99 34.33 3.65
N ALA A 4 -8.94 35.53 3.07
CA ALA A 4 -9.70 36.67 3.57
C ALA A 4 -11.21 36.40 3.54
N GLN A 5 -11.69 35.72 2.48
CA GLN A 5 -13.07 35.28 2.36
C GLN A 5 -13.41 34.27 3.49
N SER A 6 -12.63 33.20 3.64
CA SER A 6 -12.81 32.22 4.72
C SER A 6 -12.85 32.86 6.12
N LEU A 7 -11.97 33.83 6.42
CA LEU A 7 -11.99 34.57 7.69
C LEU A 7 -13.31 35.35 7.89
N ILE A 8 -13.84 35.97 6.84
CA ILE A 8 -15.15 36.63 6.88
C ILE A 8 -16.26 35.59 7.11
N ALA A 9 -16.15 34.40 6.52
CA ALA A 9 -17.15 33.35 6.68
C ALA A 9 -17.19 32.83 8.12
N GLN A 10 -16.01 32.66 8.72
CA GLN A 10 -15.83 32.20 10.09
C GLN A 10 -16.05 33.28 11.16
N ARG A 11 -16.42 34.51 10.78
CA ARG A 11 -16.67 35.62 11.72
C ARG A 11 -17.60 35.29 12.89
N PRO A 12 -18.67 34.48 12.74
CA PRO A 12 -19.51 34.08 13.88
C PRO A 12 -18.74 33.39 15.02
N LEU A 13 -17.59 32.76 14.74
CA LEU A 13 -16.82 32.00 15.71
C LEU A 13 -15.83 32.85 16.53
N ILE A 14 -15.63 34.14 16.20
CA ILE A 14 -14.62 35.00 16.86
C ILE A 14 -14.80 35.05 18.39
N ASN A 15 -16.05 35.02 18.87
CA ASN A 15 -16.37 35.03 20.29
C ASN A 15 -16.99 33.71 20.77
N GLU A 16 -16.83 32.61 20.02
CA GLU A 16 -17.45 31.32 20.29
C GLU A 16 -17.30 30.93 21.77
N ARG A 17 -16.06 30.88 22.27
CA ARG A 17 -15.79 30.53 23.68
C ARG A 17 -16.56 31.38 24.68
N LYS A 18 -16.60 32.70 24.49
CA LYS A 18 -17.34 33.61 25.38
C LYS A 18 -18.85 33.36 25.30
N MET A 19 -19.37 33.13 24.11
CA MET A 19 -20.80 32.86 23.89
C MET A 19 -21.22 31.52 24.52
N LEU A 20 -20.37 30.49 24.43
CA LEU A 20 -20.61 29.20 25.06
C LEU A 20 -20.54 29.30 26.59
N ASP A 21 -19.56 30.04 27.13
CA ASP A 21 -19.45 30.30 28.58
C ASP A 21 -20.68 31.05 29.12
N GLU A 22 -21.22 32.01 28.37
CA GLU A 22 -22.44 32.74 28.74
C GLU A 22 -23.70 31.89 28.62
N ALA A 23 -23.81 31.05 27.60
CA ALA A 23 -24.92 30.13 27.40
C ALA A 23 -24.97 29.10 28.55
N ALA A 24 -23.82 28.53 28.92
CA ALA A 24 -23.71 27.61 30.04
C ALA A 24 -24.12 28.26 31.37
N LYS A 25 -23.73 29.53 31.62
CA LYS A 25 -24.15 30.27 32.82
C LYS A 25 -25.65 30.57 32.88
N LYS A 26 -26.34 30.53 31.74
CA LYS A 26 -27.77 30.82 31.61
C LYS A 26 -28.61 29.54 31.49
N ASP A 27 -28.05 28.36 31.76
CA ASP A 27 -28.68 27.05 31.53
C ASP A 27 -29.24 26.87 30.11
N GLN A 28 -28.59 27.50 29.12
CA GLN A 28 -28.95 27.32 27.70
C GLN A 28 -28.23 26.09 27.12
N ASP A 29 -28.86 25.46 26.12
CA ASP A 29 -28.25 24.33 25.42
C ASP A 29 -27.04 24.79 24.59
N VAL A 30 -25.85 24.53 25.12
CA VAL A 30 -24.56 24.83 24.50
C VAL A 30 -24.42 24.11 23.15
N THR A 31 -24.96 22.90 23.01
CA THR A 31 -24.91 22.12 21.77
C THR A 31 -25.72 22.80 20.67
N PHE A 32 -26.92 23.28 21.01
CA PHE A 32 -27.75 24.07 20.10
C PHE A 32 -27.05 25.37 19.67
N MET A 33 -26.39 26.07 20.60
CA MET A 33 -25.64 27.29 20.30
C MET A 33 -24.48 27.04 19.33
N ILE A 34 -23.73 25.95 19.51
CA ILE A 34 -22.67 25.53 18.58
C ILE A 34 -23.27 25.31 17.18
N ALA A 35 -24.37 24.56 17.08
CA ALA A 35 -25.02 24.27 15.81
C ALA A 35 -25.48 25.55 15.08
N VAL A 36 -26.01 26.53 15.81
CA VAL A 36 -26.41 27.84 15.25
C VAL A 36 -25.20 28.60 14.70
N LEU A 37 -24.09 28.67 15.45
CA LEU A 37 -22.89 29.36 15.00
C LEU A 37 -22.29 28.71 13.74
N GLU A 38 -22.24 27.38 13.71
CA GLU A 38 -21.77 26.64 12.54
C GLU A 38 -22.67 26.84 11.32
N GLN A 39 -23.98 26.83 11.50
CA GLN A 39 -24.93 27.12 10.42
C GLN A 39 -24.67 28.52 9.83
N GLN A 40 -24.45 29.53 10.67
CA GLN A 40 -24.10 30.87 10.19
C GLN A 40 -22.79 30.90 9.41
N VAL A 41 -21.77 30.15 9.85
CA VAL A 41 -20.49 30.04 9.14
C VAL A 41 -20.69 29.40 7.77
N ARG A 42 -21.45 28.31 7.69
CA ARG A 42 -21.80 27.62 6.44
C ARG A 42 -22.51 28.54 5.46
N GLU A 43 -23.55 29.24 5.91
CA GLU A 43 -24.27 30.21 5.09
C GLU A 43 -23.36 31.33 4.57
N ASN A 44 -22.39 31.77 5.38
CA ASN A 44 -21.45 32.78 4.94
C ASN A 44 -20.48 32.26 3.88
N TYR A 45 -19.99 31.01 4.02
CA TYR A 45 -19.22 30.35 2.97
C TYR A 45 -20.00 30.27 1.67
N GLU A 46 -21.26 29.81 1.70
CA GLU A 46 -22.11 29.73 0.51
C GLU A 46 -22.35 31.10 -0.14
N LYS A 47 -22.60 32.14 0.66
CA LYS A 47 -22.75 33.53 0.16
C LYS A 47 -21.48 34.00 -0.54
N GLN A 48 -20.31 33.65 -0.04
CA GLN A 48 -19.04 34.02 -0.66
C GLN A 48 -18.76 33.21 -1.93
N LEU A 49 -19.06 31.91 -1.93
CA LEU A 49 -18.93 31.04 -3.09
C LEU A 49 -19.82 31.48 -4.25
N LYS A 50 -21.02 32.03 -3.96
CA LYS A 50 -21.90 32.63 -4.98
C LYS A 50 -21.32 33.93 -5.59
N LYS A 51 -20.54 34.69 -4.83
CA LYS A 51 -19.96 35.98 -5.27
C LYS A 51 -18.58 35.83 -5.91
N SER A 52 -17.83 34.81 -5.54
CA SER A 52 -16.42 34.65 -5.90
C SER A 52 -16.28 33.93 -7.23
N THR A 53 -15.62 34.58 -8.20
CA THR A 53 -15.26 33.97 -9.49
C THR A 53 -13.78 33.60 -9.59
N VAL A 54 -12.90 34.25 -8.82
CA VAL A 54 -11.44 34.20 -9.05
C VAL A 54 -10.69 33.22 -8.13
N ASN A 55 -11.27 32.69 -7.04
CA ASN A 55 -10.58 31.71 -6.17
C ASN A 55 -11.54 30.62 -5.63
N LYS A 56 -12.44 30.15 -6.49
CA LYS A 56 -13.54 29.26 -6.09
C LYS A 56 -13.02 27.91 -5.53
N ASN A 57 -11.98 27.34 -6.13
CA ASN A 57 -11.39 26.08 -5.70
C ASN A 57 -10.78 26.16 -4.29
N GLU A 58 -9.96 27.19 -4.03
CA GLU A 58 -9.37 27.42 -2.70
C GLU A 58 -10.44 27.65 -1.64
N LEU A 59 -11.48 28.42 -1.96
CA LEU A 59 -12.56 28.71 -1.01
C LEU A 59 -13.38 27.45 -0.68
N TRP A 60 -13.63 26.58 -1.67
CA TRP A 60 -14.25 25.27 -1.41
C TRP A 60 -13.38 24.39 -0.52
N ASN A 61 -12.07 24.32 -0.76
CA ASN A 61 -11.17 23.54 0.10
C ASN A 61 -11.18 24.04 1.55
N LEU A 62 -11.11 25.35 1.77
CA LEU A 62 -11.23 25.94 3.11
C LEU A 62 -12.58 25.65 3.77
N TYR A 63 -13.66 25.58 2.97
CA TYR A 63 -14.97 25.22 3.48
C TYR A 63 -15.04 23.74 3.89
N LEU A 64 -14.49 22.84 3.06
CA LEU A 64 -14.36 21.42 3.37
C LEU A 64 -13.52 21.19 4.64
N ASP A 65 -12.36 21.85 4.74
CA ASP A 65 -11.48 21.77 5.92
C ASP A 65 -12.21 22.19 7.20
N PHE A 66 -12.99 23.27 7.12
CA PHE A 66 -13.83 23.69 8.25
C PHE A 66 -14.83 22.59 8.66
N CYS A 67 -15.56 22.01 7.70
CA CYS A 67 -16.53 20.95 8.00
C CYS A 67 -15.88 19.71 8.62
N VAL A 68 -14.75 19.25 8.06
CA VAL A 68 -13.99 18.09 8.58
C VAL A 68 -13.44 18.37 9.98
N GLN A 69 -12.93 19.59 10.22
CA GLN A 69 -12.46 20.00 11.54
C GLN A 69 -13.57 19.92 12.59
N ARG A 70 -14.78 20.40 12.27
CA ARG A 70 -15.92 20.35 13.21
C ARG A 70 -16.40 18.93 13.44
N LEU A 71 -16.43 18.08 12.40
CA LEU A 71 -16.69 16.65 12.57
C LEU A 71 -15.68 15.98 13.51
N THR A 72 -14.39 16.33 13.40
CA THR A 72 -13.34 15.77 14.25
C THR A 72 -13.49 16.21 15.73
N GLN A 73 -14.04 17.40 15.96
CA GLN A 73 -14.29 17.96 17.29
C GLN A 73 -15.67 17.58 17.86
N ALA A 74 -16.54 16.97 17.05
CA ALA A 74 -17.91 16.65 17.43
C ALA A 74 -17.97 15.59 18.54
N ALA A 75 -18.94 15.75 19.44
CA ALA A 75 -19.27 14.73 20.42
C ALA A 75 -19.97 13.54 19.73
N SER A 76 -20.01 12.38 20.39
CA SER A 76 -20.71 11.21 19.85
C SER A 76 -22.19 11.47 19.56
N SER A 77 -22.84 12.34 20.34
CA SER A 77 -24.26 12.68 20.22
C SER A 77 -24.63 13.45 18.95
N ASN A 78 -23.71 14.26 18.40
CA ASN A 78 -23.96 15.09 17.23
C ASN A 78 -23.09 14.71 16.00
N LYS A 79 -22.32 13.62 16.10
CA LYS A 79 -21.44 13.15 15.03
C LYS A 79 -22.18 12.84 13.73
N THR A 80 -23.36 12.22 13.81
CA THR A 80 -24.18 11.86 12.63
C THR A 80 -24.62 13.09 11.83
N GLU A 81 -24.98 14.18 12.52
CA GLU A 81 -25.37 15.44 11.86
C GLU A 81 -24.19 16.09 11.14
N HIS A 82 -23.00 16.03 11.75
CA HIS A 82 -21.76 16.51 11.13
C HIS A 82 -21.35 15.67 9.92
N ILE A 83 -21.54 14.35 9.96
CA ILE A 83 -21.31 13.46 8.80
C ILE A 83 -22.23 13.86 7.64
N SER A 84 -23.53 14.02 7.91
CA SER A 84 -24.51 14.45 6.90
C SER A 84 -24.15 15.82 6.30
N THR A 85 -23.74 16.76 7.16
CA THR A 85 -23.28 18.09 6.72
C THR A 85 -22.04 17.98 5.82
N CYS A 86 -21.04 17.18 6.21
CA CYS A 86 -19.86 16.95 5.39
C CYS A 86 -20.24 16.35 4.03
N ASP A 87 -21.06 15.29 3.99
CA ASP A 87 -21.50 14.67 2.73
C ASP A 87 -22.17 15.67 1.79
N GLN A 88 -23.04 16.55 2.31
CA GLN A 88 -23.69 17.59 1.52
C GLN A 88 -22.70 18.60 0.95
N VAL A 89 -21.74 19.07 1.76
CA VAL A 89 -20.74 20.05 1.33
C VAL A 89 -19.76 19.44 0.33
N PHE A 90 -19.27 18.23 0.56
CA PHE A 90 -18.45 17.49 -0.40
C PHE A 90 -19.19 17.23 -1.71
N SER A 91 -20.46 16.80 -1.64
CA SER A 91 -21.31 16.60 -2.81
C SER A 91 -21.45 17.87 -3.63
N SER A 92 -21.75 19.00 -2.97
CA SER A 92 -21.85 20.32 -3.60
C SER A 92 -20.53 20.76 -4.22
N ALA A 93 -19.42 20.60 -3.51
CA ALA A 93 -18.09 20.93 -4.02
C ALA A 93 -17.76 20.10 -5.27
N SER A 94 -18.02 18.78 -5.24
CA SER A 94 -17.76 17.86 -6.36
C SER A 94 -18.60 18.10 -7.62
N GLN A 95 -19.64 18.94 -7.55
CA GLN A 95 -20.43 19.37 -8.70
C GLN A 95 -19.96 20.72 -9.26
N GLN A 96 -19.26 21.50 -8.43
CA GLN A 96 -18.86 22.87 -8.75
C GLN A 96 -17.38 22.99 -9.10
N ILE A 97 -16.56 22.07 -8.60
CA ILE A 97 -15.12 22.00 -8.80
C ILE A 97 -14.67 20.55 -8.97
N SER A 98 -13.49 20.37 -9.55
CA SER A 98 -12.82 19.07 -9.60
C SER A 98 -12.12 18.83 -8.25
N LEU A 99 -12.69 17.98 -7.40
CA LEU A 99 -12.04 17.56 -6.15
C LEU A 99 -10.84 16.68 -6.46
N THR A 100 -9.75 16.82 -5.71
CA THR A 100 -8.59 15.94 -5.88
C THR A 100 -8.88 14.52 -5.38
N PRO A 101 -8.13 13.50 -5.84
CA PRO A 101 -8.26 12.13 -5.34
C PRO A 101 -8.22 12.02 -3.81
N GLU A 102 -7.35 12.78 -3.15
CA GLU A 102 -7.22 12.79 -1.68
C GLU A 102 -8.51 13.27 -1.00
N ARG A 103 -9.19 14.27 -1.57
CA ARG A 103 -10.48 14.76 -1.06
C ARG A 103 -11.61 13.76 -1.27
N TYR A 104 -11.57 12.99 -2.36
CA TYR A 104 -12.51 11.87 -2.52
C TYR A 104 -12.27 10.76 -1.49
N LEU A 105 -11.01 10.42 -1.21
CA LEU A 105 -10.68 9.42 -0.18
C LEU A 105 -11.10 9.88 1.22
N GLU A 106 -10.88 11.16 1.54
CA GLU A 106 -11.36 11.78 2.77
C GLU A 106 -12.89 11.69 2.88
N TRP A 107 -13.62 12.08 1.81
CA TRP A 107 -15.07 11.98 1.77
C TRP A 107 -15.56 10.54 1.99
N VAL A 108 -14.96 9.56 1.31
CA VAL A 108 -15.28 8.13 1.46
C VAL A 108 -15.05 7.63 2.89
N SER A 109 -14.08 8.19 3.62
CA SER A 109 -13.82 7.82 5.02
C SER A 109 -14.83 8.38 6.03
N ILE A 110 -15.57 9.44 5.63
CA ILE A 110 -16.52 10.15 6.49
C ILE A 110 -17.92 9.52 6.42
N VAL A 111 -18.34 9.11 5.23
CA VAL A 111 -19.70 8.64 4.96
C VAL A 111 -19.91 7.16 5.31
N ASP A 112 -21.16 6.73 5.39
CA ASP A 112 -21.50 5.31 5.54
C ASP A 112 -21.08 4.48 4.31
N HIS A 113 -21.07 3.17 4.48
CA HIS A 113 -20.58 2.23 3.48
C HIS A 113 -21.34 2.30 2.13
N ASP A 114 -22.66 2.49 2.16
CA ASP A 114 -23.44 2.55 0.92
C ASP A 114 -23.19 3.85 0.17
N ARG A 115 -23.08 4.95 0.90
CA ARG A 115 -22.71 6.24 0.33
C ARG A 115 -21.27 6.23 -0.20
N ALA A 116 -20.34 5.61 0.52
CA ALA A 116 -18.93 5.46 0.14
C ALA A 116 -18.78 4.80 -1.24
N LYS A 117 -19.58 3.76 -1.55
CA LYS A 117 -19.59 3.09 -2.87
C LYS A 117 -19.93 4.05 -4.02
N ILE A 118 -20.94 4.88 -3.82
CA ILE A 118 -21.36 5.86 -4.83
C ILE A 118 -20.26 6.91 -5.06
N VAL A 119 -19.68 7.39 -3.96
CA VAL A 119 -18.62 8.42 -4.01
C VAL A 119 -17.36 7.87 -4.68
N ILE A 120 -16.90 6.67 -4.31
CA ILE A 120 -15.68 6.09 -4.88
C ILE A 120 -15.86 5.71 -6.34
N GLN A 121 -17.06 5.28 -6.74
CA GLN A 121 -17.37 5.03 -8.14
C GLN A 121 -17.25 6.33 -8.94
N LYS A 122 -17.89 7.41 -8.47
CA LYS A 122 -17.74 8.73 -9.10
C LYS A 122 -16.27 9.17 -9.20
N ALA A 123 -15.50 8.94 -8.14
CA ALA A 123 -14.09 9.33 -8.08
C ALA A 123 -13.24 8.56 -9.11
N THR A 124 -13.42 7.24 -9.19
CA THR A 124 -12.70 6.37 -10.14
C THR A 124 -13.10 6.62 -11.59
N ASP A 125 -14.36 6.99 -11.86
CA ASP A 125 -14.81 7.40 -13.20
C ASP A 125 -14.15 8.73 -13.63
N GLN A 126 -13.93 9.65 -12.68
CA GLN A 126 -13.29 10.95 -12.94
C GLN A 126 -11.76 10.86 -13.00
N TYR A 127 -11.16 9.97 -12.21
CA TYR A 127 -9.72 9.77 -12.07
C TYR A 127 -9.35 8.30 -12.31
N PRO A 128 -9.53 7.78 -13.54
CA PRO A 128 -9.29 6.38 -13.83
C PRO A 128 -7.83 5.97 -13.62
N ASN A 129 -6.88 6.90 -13.66
CA ASN A 129 -5.47 6.57 -13.50
C ASN A 129 -4.97 6.57 -12.05
N ASP A 130 -5.83 6.87 -11.07
CA ASP A 130 -5.43 6.94 -9.66
C ASP A 130 -5.60 5.59 -8.97
N SER A 131 -4.49 4.90 -8.70
CA SER A 131 -4.53 3.59 -8.05
C SER A 131 -5.07 3.63 -6.61
N SER A 132 -4.97 4.75 -5.90
CA SER A 132 -5.43 4.83 -4.51
C SER A 132 -6.96 4.80 -4.45
N LEU A 133 -7.62 5.48 -5.40
CA LEU A 133 -9.08 5.41 -5.55
C LEU A 133 -9.55 4.00 -5.93
N TRP A 134 -8.89 3.37 -6.89
CA TRP A 134 -9.19 1.98 -7.26
C TRP A 134 -8.97 1.00 -6.11
N ASN A 135 -7.88 1.18 -5.35
CA ASN A 135 -7.60 0.36 -4.19
C ASN A 135 -8.73 0.47 -3.16
N LYS A 136 -9.17 1.70 -2.83
CA LYS A 136 -10.29 1.90 -1.90
C LYS A 136 -11.61 1.31 -2.43
N ARG A 137 -11.85 1.40 -3.75
CA ARG A 137 -13.02 0.78 -4.39
C ARG A 137 -13.01 -0.74 -4.24
N LEU A 138 -11.87 -1.39 -4.46
CA LEU A 138 -11.70 -2.82 -4.23
C LEU A 138 -11.87 -3.19 -2.75
N SER A 139 -11.29 -2.42 -1.82
CA SER A 139 -11.45 -2.65 -0.38
C SER A 139 -12.92 -2.62 0.05
N LEU A 140 -13.70 -1.65 -0.42
CA LEU A 140 -15.14 -1.58 -0.11
C LEU A 140 -15.92 -2.80 -0.63
N LEU A 141 -15.59 -3.31 -1.82
CA LEU A 141 -16.20 -4.54 -2.34
C LEU A 141 -15.82 -5.78 -1.51
N ILE A 142 -14.58 -5.84 -1.03
CA ILE A 142 -14.11 -6.91 -0.14
C ILE A 142 -14.83 -6.84 1.21
N GLU A 143 -14.96 -5.65 1.80
CA GLU A 143 -15.68 -5.40 3.06
C GLU A 143 -17.15 -5.84 2.96
N GLU A 144 -17.79 -5.68 1.81
CA GLU A 144 -19.16 -6.16 1.53
C GLU A 144 -19.25 -7.66 1.23
N SER A 145 -18.13 -8.39 1.24
CA SER A 145 -18.08 -9.80 0.83
C SER A 145 -18.64 -10.01 -0.58
N ALA A 146 -18.31 -9.11 -1.51
CA ALA A 146 -18.76 -9.20 -2.89
C ALA A 146 -18.33 -10.52 -3.55
N ASP A 147 -19.15 -11.01 -4.48
CA ASP A 147 -18.84 -12.23 -5.22
C ASP A 147 -17.48 -12.13 -5.95
N SER A 148 -16.72 -13.22 -5.92
CA SER A 148 -15.39 -13.30 -6.54
C SER A 148 -15.37 -12.88 -8.02
N LYS A 149 -16.46 -13.08 -8.78
CA LYS A 149 -16.55 -12.63 -10.19
C LYS A 149 -16.62 -11.11 -10.29
N ILE A 150 -17.31 -10.45 -9.36
CA ILE A 150 -17.38 -8.98 -9.29
C ILE A 150 -15.99 -8.44 -8.98
N LEU A 151 -15.31 -9.00 -7.98
CA LEU A 151 -13.95 -8.61 -7.62
C LEU A 151 -12.95 -8.83 -8.76
N LYS A 152 -13.02 -9.96 -9.46
CA LYS A 152 -12.18 -10.23 -10.65
C LYS A 152 -12.38 -9.20 -11.76
N LYS A 153 -13.64 -8.84 -12.04
CA LYS A 153 -13.98 -7.82 -13.03
C LYS A 153 -13.44 -6.45 -12.62
N GLU A 154 -13.65 -6.09 -11.35
CA GLU A 154 -13.23 -4.80 -10.82
C GLU A 154 -11.71 -4.67 -10.80
N PHE A 155 -11.00 -5.71 -10.37
CA PHE A 155 -9.54 -5.78 -10.41
C PHE A 155 -9.01 -5.57 -11.84
N LYS A 156 -9.62 -6.21 -12.83
CA LYS A 156 -9.22 -6.02 -14.23
C LYS A 156 -9.40 -4.58 -14.70
N LEU A 157 -10.50 -3.93 -14.33
CA LEU A 157 -10.74 -2.52 -14.65
C LEU A 157 -9.72 -1.61 -13.97
N ALA A 158 -9.51 -1.80 -12.66
CA ALA A 158 -8.51 -1.08 -11.89
C ALA A 158 -7.13 -1.19 -12.54
N TYR A 159 -6.74 -2.41 -12.91
CA TYR A 159 -5.45 -2.68 -13.52
C TYR A 159 -5.27 -2.02 -14.90
N GLN A 160 -6.30 -2.04 -15.73
CA GLN A 160 -6.26 -1.44 -17.07
C GLN A 160 -6.05 0.07 -17.07
N HIS A 161 -6.47 0.73 -15.99
CA HIS A 161 -6.41 2.18 -15.90
C HIS A 161 -5.34 2.68 -14.92
N SER A 162 -4.94 1.88 -13.92
CA SER A 162 -4.00 2.27 -12.86
C SER A 162 -2.67 2.83 -13.35
N ASP A 163 -2.17 3.84 -12.63
CA ASP A 163 -0.79 4.28 -12.77
C ASP A 163 0.19 3.19 -12.33
N VAL A 164 1.28 3.05 -13.08
CA VAL A 164 2.35 2.06 -12.83
C VAL A 164 2.86 2.13 -11.39
N LYS A 165 3.01 3.36 -10.87
CA LYS A 165 3.68 3.69 -9.61
C LYS A 165 3.00 3.11 -8.37
N ASN A 166 1.68 2.97 -8.39
CA ASN A 166 0.89 2.54 -7.23
C ASN A 166 0.11 1.25 -7.49
N SER A 167 0.35 0.60 -8.63
CA SER A 167 -0.22 -0.72 -8.97
C SER A 167 0.07 -1.80 -7.91
N ALA A 168 1.13 -1.64 -7.11
CA ALA A 168 1.47 -2.51 -5.98
C ALA A 168 0.32 -2.64 -4.97
N LEU A 169 -0.40 -1.55 -4.66
CA LEU A 169 -1.48 -1.56 -3.68
C LEU A 169 -2.62 -2.47 -4.15
N ILE A 170 -3.04 -2.28 -5.41
CA ILE A 170 -4.10 -3.05 -6.05
C ILE A 170 -3.76 -4.55 -6.06
N TRP A 171 -2.54 -4.91 -6.45
CA TRP A 171 -2.08 -6.30 -6.44
C TRP A 171 -2.06 -6.92 -5.05
N ASN A 172 -1.55 -6.19 -4.05
CA ASN A 172 -1.51 -6.68 -2.69
C ASN A 172 -2.93 -6.91 -2.14
N THR A 173 -3.84 -5.93 -2.28
CA THR A 173 -5.21 -6.06 -1.79
C THR A 173 -5.94 -7.26 -2.40
N ILE A 174 -5.82 -7.48 -3.72
CA ILE A 174 -6.53 -8.59 -4.36
C ILE A 174 -5.90 -9.96 -4.04
N ILE A 175 -4.57 -10.04 -3.93
CA ILE A 175 -3.87 -11.28 -3.59
C ILE A 175 -4.16 -11.66 -2.14
N ASP A 176 -4.08 -10.71 -1.21
CA ASP A 176 -4.32 -10.95 0.21
C ASP A 176 -5.76 -11.48 0.40
N TYR A 177 -6.75 -10.90 -0.29
CA TYR A 177 -8.12 -11.45 -0.32
C TYR A 177 -8.18 -12.87 -0.93
N ALA A 178 -7.56 -13.08 -2.11
CA ALA A 178 -7.62 -14.36 -2.79
C ALA A 178 -6.98 -15.49 -1.97
N GLN A 179 -5.89 -15.21 -1.24
CA GLN A 179 -5.20 -16.18 -0.39
C GLN A 179 -6.11 -16.80 0.67
N GLU A 180 -7.05 -16.01 1.19
CA GLU A 180 -7.99 -16.43 2.23
C GLU A 180 -9.22 -17.17 1.66
N HIS A 181 -9.56 -16.95 0.38
CA HIS A 181 -10.86 -17.35 -0.18
C HIS A 181 -10.78 -18.32 -1.38
N ASP A 182 -9.73 -18.25 -2.20
CA ASP A 182 -9.59 -19.02 -3.44
C ASP A 182 -8.11 -19.30 -3.78
N ILE A 183 -7.64 -20.49 -3.38
CA ILE A 183 -6.27 -20.97 -3.64
C ILE A 183 -5.95 -20.99 -5.14
N LYS A 184 -6.93 -21.35 -5.99
CA LYS A 184 -6.70 -21.46 -7.43
C LYS A 184 -6.52 -20.08 -8.04
N TRP A 185 -7.40 -19.15 -7.70
CA TRP A 185 -7.29 -17.77 -8.18
C TRP A 185 -6.06 -17.06 -7.62
N THR A 186 -5.64 -17.38 -6.39
CA THR A 186 -4.38 -16.89 -5.83
C THR A 186 -3.19 -17.25 -6.71
N GLU A 187 -3.10 -18.51 -7.15
CA GLU A 187 -2.05 -18.96 -8.05
C GLU A 187 -2.15 -18.26 -9.41
N GLU A 188 -3.34 -18.13 -9.97
CA GLU A 188 -3.58 -17.37 -11.21
C GLU A 188 -3.11 -15.91 -11.11
N LEU A 189 -3.41 -15.22 -10.01
CA LEU A 189 -2.98 -13.84 -9.75
C LEU A 189 -1.47 -13.74 -9.64
N PHE A 190 -0.82 -14.65 -8.91
CA PHE A 190 0.63 -14.67 -8.84
C PHE A 190 1.25 -14.89 -10.21
N GLU A 191 0.72 -15.81 -11.02
CA GLU A 191 1.20 -16.03 -12.38
C GLU A 191 0.99 -14.80 -13.29
N GLN A 192 -0.19 -14.18 -13.22
CA GLN A 192 -0.53 -12.98 -13.99
C GLN A 192 0.39 -11.80 -13.63
N SER A 193 0.68 -11.61 -12.34
CA SER A 193 1.57 -10.54 -11.87
C SER A 193 2.97 -10.61 -12.46
N GLN A 194 3.43 -11.79 -12.88
CA GLN A 194 4.75 -11.97 -13.49
C GLN A 194 4.86 -11.42 -14.91
N PHE A 195 3.73 -11.29 -15.60
CA PHE A 195 3.67 -10.88 -17.01
C PHE A 195 3.08 -9.51 -17.18
N GLU A 196 2.04 -9.22 -16.39
CA GLU A 196 1.25 -8.05 -16.65
C GLU A 196 1.82 -6.85 -15.92
N SER A 197 2.43 -7.00 -14.74
CA SER A 197 2.86 -5.88 -13.89
C SER A 197 3.69 -4.85 -14.66
N LEU A 198 3.19 -3.61 -14.67
CA LEU A 198 3.84 -2.49 -15.35
C LEU A 198 5.10 -2.00 -14.61
N ASP A 199 5.24 -2.35 -13.32
CA ASP A 199 6.36 -1.95 -12.46
C ASP A 199 7.23 -3.16 -12.09
N LEU A 200 8.54 -3.03 -12.33
CA LEU A 200 9.55 -4.00 -11.96
C LEU A 200 9.57 -4.28 -10.45
N SER A 201 9.36 -3.25 -9.62
CA SER A 201 9.34 -3.38 -8.18
C SER A 201 8.21 -4.33 -7.72
N VAL A 202 7.05 -4.20 -8.35
CA VAL A 202 5.88 -5.06 -8.13
C VAL A 202 6.18 -6.48 -8.59
N ALA A 203 6.72 -6.67 -9.80
CA ALA A 203 7.09 -7.99 -10.30
C ALA A 203 8.02 -8.73 -9.32
N LEU A 204 9.06 -8.05 -8.82
CA LEU A 204 10.01 -8.59 -7.86
C LEU A 204 9.35 -8.94 -6.53
N GLN A 205 8.49 -8.06 -6.00
CA GLN A 205 7.73 -8.31 -4.77
C GLN A 205 6.81 -9.53 -4.92
N MET A 206 6.09 -9.63 -6.04
CA MET A 206 5.15 -10.73 -6.27
C MET A 206 5.86 -12.07 -6.45
N LYS A 207 7.08 -12.11 -7.00
CA LYS A 207 7.91 -13.35 -7.02
C LYS A 207 8.20 -13.86 -5.62
N SER A 208 8.65 -12.97 -4.74
CA SER A 208 8.94 -13.33 -3.35
C SER A 208 7.69 -13.79 -2.62
N LYS A 209 6.57 -13.05 -2.75
CA LYS A 209 5.28 -13.44 -2.16
C LYS A 209 4.79 -14.79 -2.69
N TYR A 210 4.90 -15.05 -4.00
CA TYR A 210 4.45 -16.32 -4.59
C TYR A 210 5.26 -17.50 -4.04
N LEU A 211 6.58 -17.34 -3.91
CA LEU A 211 7.45 -18.37 -3.33
C LEU A 211 7.07 -18.67 -1.87
N GLN A 212 6.88 -17.63 -1.05
CA GLN A 212 6.53 -17.77 0.36
C GLN A 212 5.15 -18.42 0.53
N TRP A 213 4.14 -17.97 -0.21
CA TRP A 213 2.81 -18.57 -0.21
C TRP A 213 2.84 -20.04 -0.65
N SER A 214 3.63 -20.36 -1.68
CA SER A 214 3.78 -21.74 -2.16
C SER A 214 4.40 -22.64 -1.09
N ASN A 215 5.35 -22.14 -0.31
CA ASN A 215 5.94 -22.90 0.79
C ASN A 215 4.93 -23.20 1.90
N GLN A 216 3.97 -22.31 2.13
CA GLN A 216 2.92 -22.49 3.14
C GLN A 216 1.80 -23.44 2.68
N THR A 217 1.56 -23.54 1.38
CA THR A 217 0.35 -24.18 0.84
C THR A 217 0.60 -25.42 -0.03
N LYS A 218 1.84 -25.64 -0.46
CA LYS A 218 2.19 -26.70 -1.42
C LYS A 218 3.31 -27.58 -0.89
N SER A 219 3.46 -28.75 -1.50
CA SER A 219 4.59 -29.65 -1.22
C SER A 219 5.92 -29.08 -1.70
N ILE A 220 7.03 -29.50 -1.09
CA ILE A 220 8.37 -29.04 -1.50
C ILE A 220 8.66 -29.30 -2.99
N GLN A 221 8.16 -30.41 -3.55
CA GLN A 221 8.33 -30.70 -4.98
C GLN A 221 7.63 -29.66 -5.88
N GLN A 222 6.50 -29.13 -5.45
CA GLN A 222 5.79 -28.07 -6.15
C GLN A 222 6.50 -26.72 -5.97
N VAL A 223 6.97 -26.40 -4.76
CA VAL A 223 7.77 -25.19 -4.49
C VAL A 223 9.01 -25.15 -5.37
N ARG A 224 9.73 -26.28 -5.50
CA ARG A 224 10.88 -26.45 -6.38
C ARG A 224 10.57 -26.11 -7.85
N LYS A 225 9.44 -26.62 -8.37
CA LYS A 225 8.98 -26.31 -9.74
C LYS A 225 8.64 -24.84 -9.92
N ILE A 226 7.99 -24.24 -8.92
CA ILE A 226 7.64 -22.82 -8.92
C ILE A 226 8.93 -21.98 -8.91
N PHE A 227 9.90 -22.31 -8.07
CA PHE A 227 11.20 -21.65 -8.06
C PHE A 227 11.89 -21.73 -9.44
N ASP A 228 11.93 -22.88 -10.09
CA ASP A 228 12.54 -23.01 -11.43
C ASP A 228 11.82 -22.11 -12.47
N LYS A 229 10.48 -22.10 -12.44
CA LYS A 229 9.66 -21.25 -13.31
C LYS A 229 9.89 -19.76 -13.05
N LEU A 230 10.04 -19.35 -11.80
CA LEU A 230 10.22 -17.94 -11.43
C LEU A 230 11.65 -17.45 -11.61
N SER A 231 12.65 -18.27 -11.29
CA SER A 231 14.08 -17.95 -11.41
C SER A 231 14.56 -17.86 -12.86
N SER A 232 13.94 -18.61 -13.77
CA SER A 232 14.18 -18.50 -15.21
C SER A 232 13.65 -17.20 -15.82
N ARG A 233 12.78 -16.48 -15.10
CA ARG A 233 12.25 -15.19 -15.52
C ARG A 233 13.02 -14.09 -14.81
N ILE A 234 13.79 -13.30 -15.53
CA ILE A 234 14.52 -12.15 -14.98
C ILE A 234 13.61 -10.91 -14.99
N PRO A 235 13.73 -9.99 -14.02
CA PRO A 235 14.65 -10.05 -12.88
C PRO A 235 14.08 -10.77 -11.67
N ALA A 236 14.98 -11.28 -10.84
CA ALA A 236 14.68 -11.82 -9.52
C ALA A 236 15.51 -11.05 -8.48
N SER A 237 15.01 -10.95 -7.25
CA SER A 237 15.68 -10.22 -6.18
C SER A 237 16.62 -11.14 -5.39
N LEU A 238 17.65 -10.58 -4.75
CA LEU A 238 18.49 -11.36 -3.84
C LEU A 238 17.66 -12.02 -2.72
N PRO A 239 16.70 -11.31 -2.06
CA PRO A 239 15.79 -11.93 -1.10
C PRO A 239 15.03 -13.15 -1.65
N PHE A 240 14.58 -13.11 -2.90
CA PHE A 240 13.90 -14.26 -3.53
C PHE A 240 14.78 -15.53 -3.54
N TYR A 241 16.04 -15.41 -3.93
CA TYR A 241 16.97 -16.54 -3.91
C TYR A 241 17.27 -17.02 -2.49
N MET A 242 17.51 -16.08 -1.57
CA MET A 242 17.83 -16.41 -0.18
C MET A 242 16.66 -17.07 0.55
N ASP A 243 15.43 -16.66 0.26
CA ASP A 243 14.23 -17.28 0.81
C ASP A 243 14.09 -18.72 0.29
N TYR A 244 14.31 -18.96 -1.01
CA TYR A 244 14.29 -20.32 -1.55
C TYR A 244 15.35 -21.22 -0.89
N ILE A 245 16.57 -20.72 -0.70
CA ILE A 245 17.64 -21.46 -0.03
C ILE A 245 17.22 -21.86 1.39
N LYS A 246 16.65 -20.93 2.17
CA LYS A 246 16.16 -21.22 3.53
C LYS A 246 15.02 -22.24 3.53
N ILE A 247 14.09 -22.14 2.58
CA ILE A 247 12.99 -23.09 2.42
C ILE A 247 13.55 -24.49 2.15
N GLU A 248 14.51 -24.61 1.23
CA GLU A 248 15.12 -25.88 0.85
C GLU A 248 15.96 -26.49 2.00
N GLN A 249 16.70 -25.66 2.75
CA GLN A 249 17.46 -26.08 3.94
C GLN A 249 16.56 -26.55 5.09
N SER A 250 15.36 -25.98 5.20
CA SER A 250 14.38 -26.33 6.23
C SER A 250 13.45 -27.48 5.81
N SER A 251 13.60 -27.99 4.58
CA SER A 251 12.77 -29.07 4.06
C SER A 251 13.15 -30.42 4.71
N PRO A 252 12.19 -31.32 4.98
CA PRO A 252 12.48 -32.69 5.43
C PRO A 252 13.35 -33.51 4.46
N ASN A 253 13.37 -33.14 3.17
CA ASN A 253 14.16 -33.82 2.13
C ASN A 253 15.08 -32.82 1.42
N ILE A 254 16.11 -32.36 2.15
CA ILE A 254 17.06 -31.35 1.67
C ILE A 254 17.73 -31.80 0.36
N ASP A 255 17.62 -30.98 -0.68
CA ASP A 255 18.36 -31.17 -1.93
C ASP A 255 19.51 -30.16 -2.04
N ASN A 256 20.69 -30.60 -1.59
CA ASN A 256 21.92 -29.80 -1.65
C ASN A 256 22.30 -29.36 -3.07
N LYS A 257 21.92 -30.11 -4.13
CA LYS A 257 22.22 -29.70 -5.51
C LYS A 257 21.41 -28.47 -5.89
N ARG A 258 20.15 -28.41 -5.45
CA ARG A 258 19.28 -27.25 -5.66
C ARG A 258 19.75 -26.03 -4.88
N ILE A 259 20.16 -26.21 -3.63
CA ILE A 259 20.71 -25.11 -2.83
C ILE A 259 21.95 -24.51 -3.52
N LYS A 260 22.89 -25.35 -3.96
CA LYS A 260 24.04 -24.91 -4.76
C LYS A 260 23.60 -24.16 -6.01
N THR A 261 22.65 -24.70 -6.75
CA THR A 261 22.16 -24.07 -7.99
C THR A 261 21.57 -22.69 -7.72
N ALA A 262 20.80 -22.54 -6.65
CA ALA A 262 20.23 -21.25 -6.25
C ALA A 262 21.31 -20.23 -5.84
N PHE A 263 22.33 -20.66 -5.07
CA PHE A 263 23.48 -19.80 -4.76
C PHE A 263 24.22 -19.36 -6.02
N GLU A 264 24.53 -20.29 -6.92
CA GLU A 264 25.23 -19.99 -8.18
C GLU A 264 24.42 -19.03 -9.06
N GLN A 265 23.09 -19.21 -9.14
CA GLN A 265 22.21 -18.28 -9.85
C GLN A 265 22.20 -16.88 -9.20
N ALA A 266 22.14 -16.78 -7.88
CA ALA A 266 22.19 -15.51 -7.18
C ALA A 266 23.55 -14.81 -7.38
N ILE A 267 24.65 -15.56 -7.35
CA ILE A 267 26.01 -15.04 -7.51
C ILE A 267 26.22 -14.40 -8.88
N ILE A 268 25.59 -14.92 -9.94
CA ILE A 268 25.66 -14.32 -11.28
C ILE A 268 25.22 -12.86 -11.26
N TYR A 269 24.17 -12.52 -10.50
CA TYR A 269 23.59 -11.18 -10.48
C TYR A 269 24.09 -10.31 -9.32
N PHE A 270 24.34 -10.92 -8.15
CA PHE A 270 24.59 -10.21 -6.90
C PHE A 270 25.98 -10.45 -6.31
N GLY A 271 26.77 -11.34 -6.90
CA GLY A 271 28.08 -11.74 -6.37
C GLY A 271 29.13 -10.64 -6.33
N LYS A 272 28.93 -9.52 -7.05
CA LYS A 272 29.84 -8.36 -6.98
C LYS A 272 29.57 -7.45 -5.79
N ILE A 273 28.31 -7.41 -5.34
CA ILE A 273 27.78 -6.40 -4.42
C ILE A 273 27.31 -6.98 -3.07
N SER A 274 27.53 -8.28 -2.83
CA SER A 274 27.06 -8.93 -1.60
C SER A 274 28.06 -9.95 -1.08
N ALA A 275 28.88 -9.53 -0.10
CA ALA A 275 29.72 -10.44 0.68
C ALA A 275 28.87 -11.47 1.44
N ASP A 276 27.71 -11.04 1.96
CA ASP A 276 26.79 -11.90 2.71
C ASP A 276 26.32 -13.12 1.91
N LEU A 277 26.11 -12.96 0.60
CA LEU A 277 25.75 -14.07 -0.29
C LEU A 277 26.87 -15.13 -0.35
N TRP A 278 28.12 -14.70 -0.48
CA TRP A 278 29.27 -15.63 -0.50
C TRP A 278 29.51 -16.30 0.84
N LEU A 279 29.41 -15.54 1.94
CA LEU A 279 29.53 -16.06 3.30
C LEU A 279 28.46 -17.11 3.58
N ALA A 280 27.20 -16.81 3.24
CA ALA A 280 26.10 -17.76 3.38
C ALA A 280 26.32 -19.04 2.56
N TYR A 281 26.94 -18.93 1.36
CA TYR A 281 27.26 -20.10 0.57
C TYR A 281 28.36 -20.96 1.24
N LEU A 282 29.43 -20.34 1.74
CA LEU A 282 30.50 -21.01 2.45
C LEU A 282 30.00 -21.68 3.75
N ASP A 283 29.18 -20.98 4.53
CA ASP A 283 28.55 -21.50 5.75
C ASP A 283 27.71 -22.75 5.43
N HIS A 284 26.92 -22.72 4.34
CA HIS A 284 26.14 -23.88 3.91
C HIS A 284 27.04 -25.08 3.53
N LEU A 285 28.13 -24.85 2.79
CA LEU A 285 29.07 -25.92 2.43
C LEU A 285 29.74 -26.54 3.66
N LYS A 286 30.13 -25.71 4.64
CA LYS A 286 30.73 -26.15 5.91
C LYS A 286 29.76 -27.01 6.72
N GLN A 287 28.49 -26.62 6.79
CA GLN A 287 27.49 -27.30 7.62
C GLN A 287 26.96 -28.60 7.00
N TYR A 288 26.69 -28.65 5.70
CA TYR A 288 25.87 -29.71 5.10
C TYR A 288 26.60 -30.64 4.13
N GLN A 289 27.86 -30.35 3.78
CA GLN A 289 28.58 -31.11 2.75
C GLN A 289 29.85 -31.81 3.21
N SER A 290 30.02 -32.01 4.52
CA SER A 290 31.19 -32.69 5.10
C SER A 290 32.50 -32.23 4.44
N LEU A 291 32.87 -30.96 4.67
CA LEU A 291 34.23 -30.46 4.41
C LEU A 291 34.79 -30.80 3.02
N ASP A 292 34.03 -30.59 1.93
CA ASP A 292 34.63 -30.49 0.61
C ASP A 292 35.46 -29.19 0.53
N PHE A 293 36.65 -29.25 1.13
CA PHE A 293 37.62 -28.15 1.22
C PHE A 293 37.98 -27.62 -0.17
N VAL A 294 37.96 -28.46 -1.20
CA VAL A 294 38.24 -28.06 -2.58
C VAL A 294 37.13 -27.16 -3.09
N THR A 295 35.87 -27.54 -2.90
CA THR A 295 34.73 -26.69 -3.28
C THR A 295 34.69 -25.40 -2.46
N MET A 296 34.91 -25.46 -1.14
CA MET A 296 34.97 -24.25 -0.30
C MET A 296 36.09 -23.29 -0.73
N SER A 297 37.31 -23.81 -0.96
CA SER A 297 38.44 -23.01 -1.43
C SER A 297 38.16 -22.36 -2.78
N ARG A 298 37.48 -23.08 -3.68
CA ARG A 298 37.07 -22.55 -4.99
C ARG A 298 36.04 -21.43 -4.85
N VAL A 299 35.04 -21.59 -3.98
CA VAL A 299 34.04 -20.54 -3.72
C VAL A 299 34.69 -19.32 -3.07
N HIS A 300 35.56 -19.51 -2.07
CA HIS A 300 36.31 -18.43 -1.44
C HIS A 300 37.17 -17.67 -2.46
N SER A 301 37.94 -18.37 -3.28
CA SER A 301 38.74 -17.76 -4.34
C SER A 301 37.86 -16.96 -5.31
N ARG A 302 36.72 -17.51 -5.75
CA ARG A 302 35.79 -16.77 -6.62
C ARG A 302 35.27 -15.49 -5.98
N ALA A 303 34.95 -15.51 -4.68
CA ALA A 303 34.51 -14.32 -3.95
C ALA A 303 35.60 -13.23 -3.95
N LEU A 304 36.87 -13.60 -3.70
CA LEU A 304 38.01 -12.67 -3.74
C LEU A 304 38.18 -11.95 -5.08
N HIS A 305 37.84 -12.61 -6.19
CA HIS A 305 37.96 -12.05 -7.53
C HIS A 305 36.69 -11.30 -7.98
N ALA A 306 35.53 -11.60 -7.41
CA ALA A 306 34.25 -11.07 -7.86
C ALA A 306 33.81 -9.82 -7.09
N LEU A 307 34.09 -9.75 -5.78
CA LEU A 307 33.59 -8.69 -4.91
C LEU A 307 34.27 -7.34 -5.16
N GLU A 308 33.48 -6.27 -5.07
CA GLU A 308 33.96 -4.89 -5.12
C GLU A 308 34.68 -4.49 -3.82
N SER A 309 35.45 -3.40 -3.85
CA SER A 309 36.48 -3.10 -2.85
C SER A 309 35.99 -3.07 -1.39
N ASP A 310 34.78 -2.56 -1.13
CA ASP A 310 34.26 -2.45 0.24
C ASP A 310 33.66 -3.78 0.73
N GLU A 311 32.92 -4.48 -0.13
CA GLU A 311 32.39 -5.81 0.19
C GLU A 311 33.50 -6.86 0.32
N LEU A 312 34.59 -6.73 -0.45
CA LEU A 312 35.76 -7.60 -0.35
C LEU A 312 36.45 -7.47 1.02
N LYS A 313 36.61 -6.23 1.53
CA LYS A 313 37.16 -6.01 2.88
C LYS A 313 36.29 -6.68 3.94
N ARG A 314 34.96 -6.48 3.85
CA ARG A 314 33.99 -7.08 4.76
C ARG A 314 34.05 -8.61 4.70
N PHE A 315 34.08 -9.18 3.51
CA PHE A 315 34.20 -10.62 3.29
C PHE A 315 35.44 -11.21 3.98
N ASN A 316 36.61 -10.59 3.78
CA ASN A 316 37.86 -11.05 4.41
C ASN A 316 37.80 -11.04 5.94
N THR A 317 37.25 -9.97 6.53
CA THR A 317 37.09 -9.88 7.99
C THR A 317 36.17 -10.99 8.53
N GLU A 318 35.01 -11.20 7.89
CA GLU A 318 34.04 -12.21 8.31
C GLU A 318 34.54 -13.64 8.11
N CYS A 319 35.24 -13.93 7.00
CA CYS A 319 35.84 -15.24 6.76
C CYS A 319 36.85 -15.62 7.84
N ALA A 320 37.67 -14.67 8.29
CA ALA A 320 38.62 -14.87 9.38
C ALA A 320 37.91 -15.12 10.72
N LEU A 321 36.84 -14.38 11.03
CA LEU A 321 36.06 -14.56 12.26
C LEU A 321 35.34 -15.91 12.33
N ARG A 322 34.86 -16.41 11.19
CA ARG A 322 34.04 -17.64 11.10
C ARG A 322 34.85 -18.91 10.85
N ASN A 323 36.18 -18.81 10.75
CA ASN A 323 37.08 -19.90 10.35
C ASN A 323 36.57 -20.57 9.05
N LEU A 324 36.36 -19.77 8.01
CA LEU A 324 35.91 -20.21 6.67
C LEU A 324 37.08 -20.31 5.66
N THR A 325 38.30 -20.10 6.14
CA THR A 325 39.58 -20.19 5.41
C THR A 325 40.48 -21.24 6.02
#